data_AF-A0A8T7GKU8-F1
#
_entry.id   AF-A0A8T7GKU8-F1
#
_cell.length_a   1.000
_cell.length_b   1.000
_cell.length_c   1.000
_cell.angle_alpha   90.00
_cell.angle_beta   90.00
_cell.angle_gamma   90.00
#
_symmetry.space_group_name_H-M   'P 1'
#
loop_
_entity.id
_entity.type
_entity.pdbx_description
1 polymer ?
#
loop_
_entity_poly.entity_id
_entity_poly.type
_entity_poly.pdbx_seq_one_letter_code
_entity_poly.pdbx_strand_id
1 'polypeptide(L)'
;MAGDVPLRDPRQAARVYGELLERFLFKHLLQELRRIVGERAAAGLVFRIVKMSMREAVEEVLPKGMVSDPMSAMRLCYTLFAMAGQEFSYEEDPGAHVFKVYRCPHYRFTGSDPVACVACAATKAGALEALTGRSVAVVLEDGTRLGPRDAEIIVRRLTHMPSGDKYCTFKLEVRGEPD
;
A
#
# COMPACT_ATOMS: atom_id res chain seq x y z
N MET A 1 -5.47 -36.41 11.82
CA MET A 1 -4.11 -36.63 11.29
C MET A 1 -3.94 -35.70 10.10
N ALA A 2 -3.20 -34.61 10.25
CA ALA A 2 -2.80 -33.79 9.11
C ALA A 2 -1.75 -34.61 8.36
N GLY A 3 -2.13 -35.18 7.22
CA GLY A 3 -1.17 -35.83 6.33
C GLY A 3 -0.17 -34.78 5.86
N ASP A 4 1.11 -35.13 5.82
CA ASP A 4 2.16 -34.28 5.27
C ASP A 4 1.74 -33.80 3.89
N VAL A 5 1.33 -32.54 3.79
CA VAL A 5 1.18 -31.87 2.49
C VAL A 5 2.61 -31.52 2.10
N PRO A 6 3.20 -32.20 1.11
CA PRO A 6 4.57 -31.94 0.76
C PRO A 6 4.58 -30.61 0.00
N LEU A 7 4.78 -29.51 0.71
CA LEU A 7 5.19 -28.24 0.10
C LEU A 7 6.64 -28.46 -0.36
N ARG A 8 6.79 -29.12 -1.52
CA ARG A 8 8.09 -29.50 -2.10
C ARG A 8 8.97 -28.30 -2.47
N ASP A 9 8.41 -27.09 -2.44
CA ASP A 9 9.11 -25.84 -2.74
C ASP A 9 8.67 -24.71 -1.78
N PRO A 10 9.56 -24.16 -0.94
CA PRO A 10 9.29 -22.99 -0.10
C PRO A 10 8.74 -21.79 -0.87
N ARG A 11 9.08 -21.62 -2.15
CA ARG A 11 8.52 -20.55 -3.02
C ARG A 11 7.05 -20.79 -3.31
N GLN A 12 6.66 -22.05 -3.51
CA GLN A 12 5.26 -22.42 -3.71
C GLN A 12 4.45 -22.18 -2.43
N ALA A 13 4.99 -22.51 -1.26
CA ALA A 13 4.36 -22.23 0.03
C ALA A 13 4.15 -20.72 0.25
N ALA A 14 5.18 -19.91 0.02
CA ALA A 14 5.12 -18.46 0.15
C ALA A 14 4.09 -17.84 -0.81
N ARG A 15 4.01 -18.33 -2.06
CA ARG A 15 3.00 -17.89 -3.03
C ARG A 15 1.57 -18.21 -2.58
N VAL A 16 1.33 -19.46 -2.15
CA VAL A 16 0.00 -19.88 -1.66
C VAL A 16 -0.41 -19.08 -0.43
N TYR A 17 0.51 -18.89 0.51
CA TYR A 17 0.24 -18.09 1.70
C TYR A 17 -0.04 -16.61 1.35
N GLY A 18 0.73 -16.02 0.43
CA GLY A 18 0.48 -14.67 -0.08
C GLY A 18 -0.91 -14.54 -0.71
N GLU A 19 -1.30 -15.48 -1.58
CA GLU A 19 -2.64 -15.48 -2.20
C GLU A 19 -3.77 -15.62 -1.17
N LEU A 20 -3.59 -16.43 -0.12
CA LEU A 20 -4.55 -16.57 0.97
C LEU A 20 -4.69 -15.26 1.76
N LEU A 21 -3.57 -14.63 2.14
CA LEU A 21 -3.57 -13.35 2.84
C LEU A 21 -4.21 -12.24 2.01
N GLU A 22 -3.90 -12.17 0.72
CA GLU A 22 -4.50 -11.20 -0.19
C GLU A 22 -6.03 -11.37 -0.28
N ARG A 23 -6.52 -12.60 -0.41
CA ARG A 23 -7.97 -12.87 -0.42
C ARG A 23 -8.62 -12.54 0.91
N PHE A 24 -7.99 -12.87 2.02
CA PHE A 24 -8.49 -12.52 3.33
C PHE A 24 -8.60 -11.00 3.49
N LEU A 25 -7.51 -10.26 3.24
CA LEU A 25 -7.42 -8.81 3.46
C LEU A 25 -8.28 -8.02 2.46
N PHE A 26 -8.10 -8.25 1.16
CA PHE A 26 -8.67 -7.41 0.11
C PHE A 26 -10.08 -7.83 -0.31
N LYS A 27 -10.52 -9.05 0.03
CA LYS A 27 -11.87 -9.51 -0.31
C LYS A 27 -12.73 -9.64 0.94
N HIS A 28 -12.43 -10.59 1.81
CA HIS A 28 -13.37 -10.98 2.88
C HIS A 28 -13.41 -9.99 4.04
N LEU A 29 -12.25 -9.61 4.58
CA LEU A 29 -12.17 -8.70 5.71
C LEU A 29 -12.76 -7.33 5.35
N LEU A 30 -12.40 -6.80 4.18
CA LEU A 30 -12.92 -5.50 3.74
C LEU A 30 -14.43 -5.52 3.50
N GLN A 31 -14.98 -6.59 2.93
CA GLN A 31 -16.43 -6.75 2.75
C GLN A 31 -17.16 -6.75 4.10
N GLU A 32 -16.69 -7.53 5.06
CA GLU A 32 -17.31 -7.61 6.40
C GLU A 32 -17.18 -6.29 7.17
N LEU A 33 -16.01 -5.64 7.15
CA LEU A 33 -15.82 -4.35 7.80
C LEU A 33 -16.79 -3.31 7.25
N ARG A 34 -16.93 -3.21 5.92
CA ARG A 34 -17.88 -2.27 5.29
C ARG A 34 -19.31 -2.57 5.70
N ARG A 35 -19.70 -3.84 5.77
CA ARG A 35 -21.05 -4.26 6.20
C ARG A 35 -21.36 -3.82 7.64
N ILE A 36 -20.35 -3.85 8.52
CA ILE A 36 -20.54 -3.58 9.95
C ILE A 36 -20.45 -2.09 10.27
N VAL A 37 -19.43 -1.38 9.76
CA VAL A 37 -19.12 0.01 10.15
C VAL A 37 -19.36 1.04 9.05
N GLY A 38 -19.73 0.60 7.85
CA GLY A 38 -19.84 1.46 6.68
C GLY A 38 -18.49 1.75 6.00
N GLU A 39 -18.55 2.26 4.78
CA GLU A 39 -17.40 2.35 3.88
C GLU A 39 -16.28 3.27 4.38
N ARG A 40 -16.63 4.47 4.85
CA ARG A 40 -15.65 5.45 5.32
C ARG A 40 -14.92 4.98 6.59
N ALA A 41 -15.64 4.40 7.54
CA ALA A 41 -15.05 3.88 8.77
C ALA A 41 -14.16 2.66 8.47
N ALA A 42 -14.59 1.77 7.58
CA ALA A 42 -13.79 0.63 7.14
C ALA A 42 -12.48 1.09 6.46
N ALA A 43 -12.54 2.09 5.58
CA ALA A 43 -11.35 2.68 4.96
C ALA A 43 -10.39 3.26 6.02
N GLY A 44 -10.90 4.04 6.98
CA GLY A 44 -10.08 4.60 8.05
C GLY A 44 -9.42 3.53 8.94
N LEU A 45 -10.14 2.47 9.28
CA LEU A 45 -9.63 1.34 10.07
C LEU A 45 -8.55 0.56 9.32
N VAL A 46 -8.82 0.18 8.07
CA VAL A 46 -7.85 -0.52 7.22
C VAL A 46 -6.60 0.33 7.04
N PHE A 47 -6.76 1.63 6.79
CA PHE A 47 -5.62 2.54 6.67
C PHE A 47 -4.76 2.53 7.93
N ARG A 48 -5.37 2.68 9.11
CA ARG A 48 -4.64 2.71 10.37
C ARG A 48 -3.90 1.41 10.64
N ILE A 49 -4.59 0.27 10.52
CA ILE A 49 -4.02 -1.06 10.82
C ILE A 49 -2.85 -1.34 9.88
N VAL A 50 -3.04 -1.20 8.56
CA VAL A 50 -2.00 -1.51 7.59
C VAL A 50 -0.82 -0.54 7.70
N LYS A 51 -1.07 0.74 8.01
CA LYS A 51 0.00 1.72 8.21
C LYS A 51 0.88 1.33 9.40
N MET A 52 0.28 0.99 10.54
CA MET A 52 1.00 0.53 11.73
C MET A 52 1.80 -0.73 11.44
N SER A 53 1.15 -1.77 10.88
CA SER A 53 1.82 -3.03 10.57
C SER A 53 2.97 -2.86 9.57
N MET A 54 2.82 -1.98 8.58
CA MET A 54 3.91 -1.75 7.64
C MET A 54 5.07 -1.00 8.26
N ARG A 55 4.80 -0.01 9.12
CA ARG A 55 5.85 0.69 9.85
C ARG A 55 6.70 -0.30 10.67
N GLU A 56 6.04 -1.14 11.47
CA GLU A 56 6.69 -2.20 12.26
C GLU A 56 7.44 -3.18 11.36
N ALA A 57 6.85 -3.60 10.23
CA ALA A 57 7.52 -4.51 9.30
C ALA A 57 8.80 -3.91 8.71
N VAL A 58 8.83 -2.62 8.37
CA VAL A 58 10.03 -1.94 7.88
C VAL A 58 11.10 -1.84 8.96
N GLU A 59 10.70 -1.57 10.20
CA GLU A 59 11.62 -1.42 11.34
C GLU A 59 12.21 -2.77 11.80
N GLU A 60 11.44 -3.86 11.74
CA GLU A 60 11.77 -5.13 12.43
C GLU A 60 11.98 -6.34 11.50
N VAL A 61 11.30 -6.40 10.35
CA VAL A 61 11.18 -7.64 9.57
C VAL A 61 11.86 -7.54 8.22
N LEU A 62 11.72 -6.41 7.52
CA LEU A 62 12.21 -6.25 6.16
C LEU A 62 13.74 -6.11 6.13
N PRO A 63 14.40 -6.59 5.07
CA PRO A 63 15.84 -6.42 4.91
C PRO A 63 16.25 -4.95 4.98
N LYS A 64 17.34 -4.66 5.71
CA LYS A 64 17.93 -3.32 5.76
C LYS A 64 18.22 -2.83 4.34
N GLY A 65 17.83 -1.58 4.06
CA GLY A 65 17.99 -0.97 2.73
C GLY A 65 16.86 -1.27 1.74
N MET A 66 15.86 -2.09 2.09
CA MET A 66 14.65 -2.23 1.26
C MET A 66 13.85 -0.93 1.19
N VAL A 67 13.88 -0.15 2.27
CA VAL A 67 13.39 1.22 2.35
C VAL A 67 14.57 2.09 2.76
N SER A 68 15.13 2.84 1.80
CA SER A 68 16.32 3.67 1.95
C SER A 68 16.09 5.15 1.65
N ASP A 69 14.97 5.47 1.02
CA ASP A 69 14.63 6.79 0.49
C ASP A 69 13.11 6.88 0.29
N PRO A 70 12.54 8.08 0.12
CA PRO A 70 11.09 8.23 -0.01
C PRO A 70 10.51 7.45 -1.21
N MET A 71 11.24 7.30 -2.31
CA MET A 71 10.75 6.57 -3.48
C MET A 71 10.74 5.07 -3.25
N SER A 72 11.74 4.51 -2.54
CA SER A 72 11.71 3.12 -2.09
C SER A 72 10.53 2.83 -1.15
N ALA A 73 10.18 3.77 -0.27
CA ALA A 73 8.95 3.67 0.53
C ALA A 73 7.68 3.68 -0.33
N MET A 74 7.62 4.56 -1.33
CA MET A 74 6.48 4.68 -2.26
C MET A 74 6.27 3.42 -3.12
N ARG A 75 7.35 2.74 -3.51
CA ARG A 75 7.29 1.51 -4.29
C ARG A 75 7.14 0.23 -3.47
N LEU A 76 7.33 0.29 -2.14
CA LEU A 76 7.46 -0.90 -1.28
C LEU A 76 6.36 -1.95 -1.50
N CYS A 77 5.09 -1.53 -1.49
CA CYS A 77 3.97 -2.46 -1.68
C CYS A 77 4.07 -3.23 -3.00
N TYR A 78 4.67 -2.68 -4.05
CA TYR A 78 4.80 -3.36 -5.33
C TYR A 78 6.07 -4.21 -5.38
N THR A 79 7.14 -3.77 -4.73
CA THR A 79 8.36 -4.58 -4.54
C THR A 79 8.04 -5.91 -3.86
N LEU A 80 7.24 -5.89 -2.79
CA LEU A 80 6.85 -7.12 -2.07
C LEU A 80 6.08 -8.10 -2.98
N PHE A 81 5.22 -7.59 -3.86
CA PHE A 81 4.47 -8.41 -4.82
C PHE A 81 5.35 -8.91 -5.99
N ALA A 82 6.30 -8.09 -6.44
CA ALA A 82 7.29 -8.50 -7.43
C ALA A 82 8.17 -9.65 -6.91
N MET A 83 8.52 -9.64 -5.61
CA MET A 83 9.20 -10.76 -4.96
C MET A 83 8.35 -12.04 -4.95
N ALA A 84 7.02 -11.93 -4.98
CA ALA A 84 6.08 -13.04 -5.13
C ALA A 84 5.83 -13.43 -6.61
N GLY A 85 6.56 -12.83 -7.57
CA GLY A 85 6.49 -13.15 -8.99
C GLY A 85 5.38 -12.41 -9.75
N GLN A 86 4.81 -11.34 -9.19
CA GLN A 86 3.79 -10.55 -9.89
C GLN A 86 4.40 -9.40 -10.68
N GLU A 87 3.88 -9.16 -11.88
CA GLU A 87 4.37 -8.10 -12.77
C GLU A 87 3.93 -6.71 -12.32
N PHE A 88 4.86 -5.76 -12.33
CA PHE A 88 4.68 -4.38 -11.87
C PHE A 88 5.45 -3.42 -12.80
N SER A 89 4.84 -2.28 -13.15
CA SER A 89 5.46 -1.25 -14.01
C SER A 89 5.13 0.14 -13.51
N TYR A 90 6.15 0.99 -13.46
CA TYR A 90 6.10 2.32 -12.88
C TYR A 90 7.12 3.27 -13.52
N GLU A 91 6.96 4.55 -13.22
CA GLU A 91 7.88 5.63 -13.54
C GLU A 91 8.01 6.52 -12.30
N GLU A 92 9.24 6.96 -12.02
CA GLU A 92 9.54 7.88 -10.92
C GLU A 92 10.11 9.16 -11.49
N ASP A 93 9.66 10.29 -10.96
CA ASP A 93 10.33 11.57 -11.12
C ASP A 93 10.77 12.02 -9.72
N PRO A 94 12.02 11.72 -9.32
CA PRO A 94 12.51 12.08 -8.00
C PRO A 94 12.55 13.59 -7.76
N GLY A 95 12.79 14.40 -8.81
CA GLY A 95 12.86 15.86 -8.71
C GLY A 95 11.49 16.48 -8.44
N ALA A 96 10.43 15.90 -8.98
CA ALA A 96 9.05 16.31 -8.70
C ALA A 96 8.39 15.57 -7.52
N HIS A 97 9.10 14.61 -6.92
CA HIS A 97 8.57 13.63 -5.97
C HIS A 97 7.27 12.95 -6.44
N VAL A 98 7.24 12.57 -7.72
CA VAL A 98 6.09 11.92 -8.36
C VAL A 98 6.39 10.45 -8.63
N PHE A 99 5.39 9.61 -8.38
CA PHE A 99 5.41 8.18 -8.60
C PHE A 99 4.18 7.75 -9.41
N LYS A 100 4.39 7.24 -10.63
CA LYS A 100 3.33 6.78 -11.54
C LYS A 100 3.34 5.27 -11.66
N VAL A 101 2.19 4.64 -11.58
CA VAL A 101 2.01 3.18 -11.72
C VAL A 101 1.14 2.86 -12.90
N TYR A 102 1.72 2.22 -13.91
CA TYR A 102 1.03 1.80 -15.13
C TYR A 102 0.47 0.38 -15.00
N ARG A 103 1.07 -0.46 -14.16
CA ARG A 103 0.60 -1.82 -13.91
C ARG A 103 0.66 -2.15 -12.44
N CYS A 104 -0.50 -2.24 -11.79
CA CYS A 104 -0.62 -2.52 -10.36
C CYS A 104 -0.98 -4.00 -10.13
N PRO A 105 -0.19 -4.78 -9.35
CA PRO A 105 -0.53 -6.16 -9.01
C PRO A 105 -1.85 -6.29 -8.23
N HIS A 106 -2.24 -5.25 -7.48
CA HIS A 106 -3.51 -5.23 -6.74
C HIS A 106 -4.74 -5.03 -7.63
N TYR A 107 -4.58 -4.63 -8.90
CA TYR A 107 -5.71 -4.26 -9.77
C TYR A 107 -6.74 -5.39 -9.92
N ARG A 108 -6.27 -6.65 -9.87
CA ARG A 108 -7.15 -7.84 -9.91
C ARG A 108 -8.17 -7.91 -8.77
N PHE A 109 -7.92 -7.23 -7.65
CA PHE A 109 -8.84 -7.11 -6.52
C PHE A 109 -9.53 -5.76 -6.48
N THR A 110 -8.78 -4.69 -6.80
CA THR A 110 -9.25 -3.31 -6.60
C THR A 110 -10.12 -2.80 -7.75
N GLY A 111 -10.08 -3.45 -8.92
CA GLY A 111 -10.91 -3.07 -10.08
C GLY A 111 -12.42 -3.16 -9.81
N SER A 112 -12.86 -4.02 -8.89
CA SER A 112 -14.25 -4.09 -8.42
C SER A 112 -14.47 -3.44 -7.04
N ASP A 113 -13.40 -3.00 -6.38
CA ASP A 113 -13.44 -2.48 -5.02
C ASP A 113 -12.34 -1.41 -4.80
N PRO A 114 -12.59 -0.16 -5.21
CA PRO A 114 -11.62 0.93 -5.10
C PRO A 114 -11.08 1.16 -3.67
N VAL A 115 -11.85 0.81 -2.65
CA VAL A 115 -11.46 0.93 -1.23
C VAL A 115 -10.29 0.01 -0.89
N ALA A 116 -10.10 -1.11 -1.60
CA ALA A 116 -8.96 -1.99 -1.37
C ALA A 116 -7.61 -1.28 -1.65
N CYS A 117 -7.58 -0.21 -2.45
CA CYS A 117 -6.39 0.61 -2.65
C CYS A 117 -5.99 1.41 -1.40
N VAL A 118 -6.84 1.50 -0.37
CA VAL A 118 -6.51 2.16 0.90
C VAL A 118 -5.37 1.44 1.63
N ALA A 119 -5.30 0.11 1.58
CA ALA A 119 -4.18 -0.63 2.16
C ALA A 119 -2.87 -0.32 1.42
N CYS A 120 -2.91 -0.18 0.09
CA CYS A 120 -1.75 0.20 -0.73
C CYS A 120 -1.25 1.62 -0.40
N ALA A 121 -2.17 2.55 -0.12
CA ALA A 121 -1.85 3.88 0.39
C ALA A 121 -1.24 3.83 1.81
N ALA A 122 -1.82 3.01 2.68
CA ALA A 122 -1.36 2.82 4.06
C ALA A 122 0.05 2.22 4.14
N THR A 123 0.37 1.25 3.26
CA THR A 123 1.73 0.69 3.15
C THR A 123 2.76 1.76 2.85
N LYS A 124 2.49 2.66 1.89
CA LYS A 124 3.39 3.77 1.57
C LYS A 124 3.57 4.70 2.77
N ALA A 125 2.46 5.07 3.41
CA ALA A 125 2.48 5.92 4.58
C ALA A 125 3.30 5.30 5.72
N GLY A 126 3.10 4.01 6.03
CA GLY A 126 3.81 3.32 7.11
C GLY A 126 5.32 3.23 6.83
N ALA A 127 5.69 2.94 5.58
CA ALA A 127 7.08 2.90 5.17
C ALA A 127 7.76 4.28 5.23
N LEU A 128 7.05 5.34 4.85
CA LEU A 128 7.54 6.72 4.99
C LEU A 128 7.69 7.14 6.45
N GLU A 129 6.74 6.76 7.33
CA GLU A 129 6.85 7.03 8.77
C GLU A 129 8.05 6.29 9.38
N ALA A 130 8.26 5.02 9.03
CA ALA A 130 9.43 4.25 9.47
C ALA A 130 10.75 4.87 8.98
N LEU A 131 10.80 5.32 7.72
CA LEU A 131 12.00 5.90 7.13
C LEU A 131 12.35 7.27 7.75
N THR A 132 11.35 8.11 7.96
CA THR A 132 11.58 9.54 8.26
C THR A 132 11.34 9.90 9.73
N GLY A 133 10.62 9.06 10.49
CA GLY A 133 10.12 9.38 11.82
C GLY A 133 9.02 10.45 11.84
N ARG A 134 8.60 10.95 10.67
CA ARG A 134 7.63 12.04 10.52
C ARG A 134 6.24 11.50 10.27
N SER A 135 5.23 12.22 10.72
CA SER A 135 3.83 11.82 10.55
C SER A 135 3.37 11.92 9.09
N VAL A 136 2.67 10.89 8.59
CA VAL A 136 2.21 10.82 7.19
C VAL A 136 0.69 10.72 7.11
N ALA A 137 0.10 11.50 6.19
CA ALA A 137 -1.28 11.35 5.76
C ALA A 137 -1.36 11.12 4.24
N VAL A 138 -2.40 10.43 3.81
CA VAL A 138 -2.73 10.25 2.40
C VAL A 138 -3.99 11.04 2.07
N VAL A 139 -3.97 11.75 0.95
CA VAL A 139 -5.17 12.40 0.38
C VAL A 139 -5.51 11.68 -0.92
N LEU A 140 -6.72 11.13 -0.99
CA LEU A 140 -7.24 10.46 -2.18
C LEU A 140 -7.70 11.48 -3.22
N GLU A 141 -7.96 11.01 -4.44
CA GLU A 141 -8.35 11.84 -5.59
C GLU A 141 -9.67 12.59 -5.38
N ASP A 142 -10.57 12.05 -4.55
CA ASP A 142 -11.85 12.66 -4.17
C ASP A 142 -11.71 13.68 -3.02
N GLY A 143 -10.48 13.94 -2.55
CA GLY A 143 -10.19 14.80 -1.42
C GLY A 143 -10.31 14.14 -0.05
N THR A 144 -10.69 12.86 0.04
CA THR A 144 -10.73 12.11 1.29
C THR A 144 -9.33 12.04 1.91
N ARG A 145 -9.19 12.52 3.15
CA ARG A 145 -7.94 12.45 3.91
C ARG A 145 -7.96 11.24 4.84
N LEU A 146 -6.88 10.47 4.80
CA LEU A 146 -6.59 9.36 5.69
C LEU A 146 -5.33 9.66 6.49
N GLY A 147 -5.42 9.54 7.83
CA GLY A 147 -4.34 9.89 8.75
C GLY A 147 -4.48 11.27 9.40
N PRO A 148 -3.45 11.72 10.14
CA PRO A 148 -3.50 12.95 10.93
C PRO A 148 -3.73 14.21 10.09
N ARG A 149 -4.34 15.25 10.68
CA ARG A 149 -4.58 16.55 10.00
C ARG A 149 -3.31 17.40 9.94
N ASP A 150 -2.52 17.29 10.98
CA ASP A 150 -1.22 17.91 11.23
C ASP A 150 -0.05 17.11 10.66
N ALA A 151 -0.32 16.09 9.83
CA ALA A 151 0.72 15.31 9.16
C ALA A 151 1.76 16.20 8.47
N GLU A 152 3.03 15.88 8.67
CA GLU A 152 4.18 16.59 8.11
C GLU A 152 4.46 16.19 6.66
N ILE A 153 4.14 14.95 6.30
CA ILE A 153 4.26 14.43 4.93
C ILE A 153 2.86 14.12 4.42
N ILE A 154 2.54 14.61 3.23
CA ILE A 154 1.30 14.33 2.53
C ILE A 154 1.62 13.52 1.27
N VAL A 155 1.01 12.34 1.14
CA VAL A 155 0.98 11.60 -0.13
C VAL A 155 -0.36 11.87 -0.80
N ARG A 156 -0.36 12.58 -1.92
CA ARG A 156 -1.58 12.80 -2.72
C ARG A 156 -1.69 11.77 -3.82
N ARG A 157 -2.84 11.10 -3.93
CA ARG A 157 -3.20 10.32 -5.11
C ARG A 157 -3.91 11.24 -6.09
N LEU A 158 -3.28 11.51 -7.23
CA LEU A 158 -3.78 12.43 -8.24
C LEU A 158 -4.65 11.74 -9.29
N THR A 159 -4.28 10.51 -9.67
CA THR A 159 -5.04 9.67 -10.61
C THR A 159 -5.17 8.25 -10.04
N HIS A 160 -6.21 7.53 -10.44
CA HIS A 160 -6.55 6.23 -9.87
C HIS A 160 -7.15 5.28 -10.93
N MET A 161 -6.41 4.20 -11.27
CA MET A 161 -6.84 3.25 -12.31
C MET A 161 -8.23 2.65 -12.08
N PRO A 162 -8.59 2.15 -10.87
CA PRO A 162 -9.95 1.67 -10.62
C PRO A 162 -11.06 2.71 -10.80
N SER A 163 -10.73 4.01 -10.78
CA SER A 163 -11.66 5.11 -11.06
C SER A 163 -11.76 5.45 -12.55
N GLY A 164 -11.03 4.74 -13.43
CA GLY A 164 -11.08 4.90 -14.90
C GLY A 164 -9.82 5.51 -15.53
N ASP A 165 -8.83 5.92 -14.74
CA ASP A 165 -7.57 6.47 -15.26
C ASP A 165 -6.66 5.40 -15.88
N LYS A 166 -5.76 5.80 -16.79
CA LYS A 166 -4.78 4.89 -17.40
C LYS A 166 -3.69 4.41 -16.44
N TYR A 167 -3.40 5.19 -15.39
CA TYR A 167 -2.36 4.92 -14.41
C TYR A 167 -2.71 5.57 -13.07
N CYS A 168 -2.14 5.06 -11.98
CA CYS A 168 -2.22 5.71 -10.68
C CYS A 168 -1.04 6.66 -10.49
N THR A 169 -1.28 7.90 -10.06
CA THR A 169 -0.21 8.87 -9.78
C THR A 169 -0.24 9.25 -8.32
N PHE A 170 0.92 9.25 -7.70
CA PHE A 170 1.12 9.70 -6.34
C PHE A 170 2.16 10.81 -6.31
N LYS A 171 1.88 11.88 -5.58
CA LYS A 171 2.81 12.98 -5.32
C LYS A 171 3.11 13.04 -3.82
N LEU A 172 4.38 13.09 -3.46
CA LEU A 172 4.82 13.35 -2.09
C LEU A 172 4.96 14.87 -1.90
N GLU A 173 4.44 15.38 -0.79
CA GLU A 173 4.59 16.78 -0.39
C GLU A 173 5.11 16.79 1.04
N VAL A 174 6.21 17.51 1.28
CA VAL A 174 6.79 17.68 2.60
C VAL A 174 6.44 19.07 3.12
N ARG A 175 5.73 19.16 4.23
CA ARG A 175 5.41 20.46 4.84
C ARG A 175 6.66 21.06 5.47
N GLY A 176 6.91 22.33 5.17
CA GLY A 176 7.97 23.13 5.79
C GLY A 176 9.31 23.10 5.06
N GLU A 177 9.42 22.43 3.91
CA GLU A 177 10.57 22.57 3.01
C GLU A 177 10.22 23.60 1.92
N PRO A 178 11.10 24.56 1.61
CA PRO A 178 10.91 25.46 0.46
C PRO A 178 11.04 24.66 -0.84
N ASP A 179 10.14 24.92 -1.79
CA ASP A 179 10.17 24.40 -3.17
C ASP A 179 11.47 24.77 -3.90
#